data_AF-U3K5N7-F1
#
_entry.id   AF-U3K5N7-F1
#
_cell.length_a   1.000
_cell.length_b   1.000
_cell.length_c   1.000
_cell.angle_alpha   90.00
_cell.angle_beta   90.00
_cell.angle_gamma   90.00
#
_symmetry.space_group_name_H-M   'P 1'
#
loop_
_entity.id
_entity.type
_entity.pdbx_description
1 polymer ?
#
loop_
_entity_poly.entity_id
_entity_poly.type
_entity_poly.pdbx_seq_one_letter_code
_entity_poly.pdbx_strand_id
1 'polypeptide(L)'
;MRFLPYVISTRRAGCAAAMVQLGECGGLPYVISKRRAGCAAAMVQLGSRLLRGRGGHVVIRFALGGCTNRPFFRIVAANSRRPRDGRYLEQLGCLDPLPNAYGEKVAGLNLERLRYWLGCGAQLSRPAEKLLGLAGFLPLHPMTVTAAERLRRRRQLEQQPEAAPADGSAEPGTGTDPAA
;
A
#
# COMPACT_ATOMS: atom_id res chain seq x y z
N MET A 1 -27.41 -32.92 -35.18
CA MET A 1 -26.89 -32.05 -36.26
C MET A 1 -28.00 -31.76 -37.26
N ARG A 2 -28.67 -30.60 -37.13
CA ARG A 2 -29.42 -29.95 -38.23
C ARG A 2 -29.33 -28.44 -38.01
N PHE A 3 -28.33 -27.85 -38.65
CA PHE A 3 -28.20 -26.43 -38.93
C PHE A 3 -29.09 -26.09 -40.13
N LEU A 4 -29.75 -24.93 -40.13
CA LEU A 4 -30.10 -24.08 -41.28
C LEU A 4 -30.71 -22.76 -40.72
N PRO A 5 -30.74 -21.65 -41.49
CA PRO A 5 -30.08 -20.42 -41.11
C PRO A 5 -30.98 -19.16 -41.21
N TYR A 6 -30.43 -18.02 -40.75
CA TYR A 6 -30.63 -16.68 -41.30
C TYR A 6 -32.03 -16.03 -41.22
N VAL A 7 -32.17 -14.95 -40.43
CA VAL A 7 -32.55 -13.61 -40.95
C VAL A 7 -31.90 -12.55 -40.06
N ILE A 8 -31.05 -11.75 -40.69
CA ILE A 8 -30.42 -10.55 -40.16
C ILE A 8 -31.41 -9.39 -40.36
N SER A 9 -31.77 -8.69 -39.28
CA SER A 9 -32.45 -7.39 -39.37
C SER A 9 -31.51 -6.29 -38.90
N THR A 10 -30.97 -5.57 -39.87
CA THR A 10 -30.20 -4.33 -39.70
C THR A 10 -31.14 -3.14 -39.42
N ARG A 11 -30.83 -2.36 -38.39
CA ARG A 11 -31.03 -0.88 -38.27
C ARG A 11 -30.29 -0.46 -36.99
N ARG A 12 -29.08 0.10 -37.00
CA ARG A 12 -28.54 1.34 -37.61
C ARG A 12 -29.10 2.61 -36.97
N ALA A 13 -28.36 3.14 -35.99
CA ALA A 13 -28.13 4.56 -35.64
C ALA A 13 -27.66 4.63 -34.17
N GLY A 14 -26.54 5.21 -33.75
CA GLY A 14 -25.43 5.85 -34.44
C GLY A 14 -24.34 6.02 -33.39
N CYS A 15 -23.24 5.27 -33.52
CA CYS A 15 -21.99 5.58 -32.83
C CYS A 15 -21.20 6.51 -33.76
N ALA A 16 -21.06 7.76 -33.35
CA ALA A 16 -20.16 8.69 -34.01
C ALA A 16 -18.72 8.18 -33.84
N ALA A 17 -18.13 7.77 -34.96
CA ALA A 17 -16.72 7.49 -35.08
C ALA A 17 -15.94 8.81 -34.97
N ALA A 18 -15.22 9.00 -33.87
CA ALA A 18 -14.17 10.00 -33.80
C ALA A 18 -12.97 9.45 -34.58
N MET A 19 -12.79 9.97 -35.80
CA MET A 19 -11.58 9.76 -36.60
C MET A 19 -10.40 10.40 -35.88
N VAL A 20 -9.53 9.56 -35.33
CA VAL A 20 -8.18 9.93 -34.90
C VAL A 20 -7.30 9.91 -36.14
N GLN A 21 -6.96 11.08 -36.68
CA GLN A 21 -5.93 11.19 -37.71
C GLN A 21 -4.55 11.14 -37.04
N LEU A 22 -3.90 9.99 -37.16
CA LEU A 22 -2.47 9.83 -36.89
C LEU A 22 -1.71 10.28 -38.13
N GLY A 23 -1.03 11.42 -38.02
CA GLY A 23 -0.05 11.88 -39.01
C GLY A 23 1.35 11.53 -38.51
N GLU A 24 2.00 10.60 -39.18
CA GLU A 24 3.39 10.21 -38.94
C GLU A 24 4.31 11.02 -39.87
N CYS A 25 5.08 11.95 -39.30
CA CYS A 25 6.29 12.47 -39.92
C CYS A 25 7.45 12.32 -38.92
N GLY A 26 8.35 11.36 -39.18
CA GLY A 26 9.74 11.46 -38.71
C GLY A 26 10.02 11.24 -37.21
N GLY A 27 9.28 10.38 -36.52
CA GLY A 27 9.87 9.58 -35.43
C GLY A 27 10.34 10.28 -34.14
N LEU A 28 9.92 11.51 -33.83
CA LEU A 28 10.11 12.11 -32.50
C LEU A 28 8.92 13.02 -32.13
N PRO A 29 8.19 12.78 -31.03
CA PRO A 29 7.15 13.69 -30.58
C PRO A 29 7.79 14.90 -29.86
N TYR A 30 7.80 16.07 -30.49
CA TYR A 30 8.09 17.32 -29.79
C TYR A 30 7.23 18.48 -30.33
N VAL A 31 6.50 19.13 -29.42
CA VAL A 31 5.68 20.32 -29.69
C VAL A 31 6.52 21.55 -29.36
N ILE A 32 7.04 22.23 -30.39
CA ILE A 32 7.66 23.55 -30.27
C ILE A 32 6.59 24.61 -30.52
N SER A 33 5.94 25.09 -29.47
CA SER A 33 5.18 26.35 -29.55
C SER A 33 6.10 27.51 -29.16
N LYS A 34 6.68 28.18 -30.16
CA LYS A 34 7.43 29.43 -30.00
C LYS A 34 6.45 30.59 -29.76
N ARG A 35 6.52 31.15 -28.54
CA ARG A 35 6.28 32.54 -28.07
C ARG A 35 5.25 33.41 -28.81
N ARG A 36 4.33 34.01 -28.05
CA ARG A 36 4.17 35.47 -28.05
C ARG A 36 4.11 36.02 -26.63
N ALA A 37 4.92 37.04 -26.43
CA ALA A 37 5.05 37.81 -25.21
C ALA A 37 3.80 38.68 -24.97
N GLY A 38 3.55 38.98 -23.69
CA GLY A 38 2.83 40.18 -23.28
C GLY A 38 1.30 40.09 -23.31
N CYS A 39 0.72 39.53 -22.26
CA CYS A 39 -0.53 40.04 -21.71
C CYS A 39 -0.47 39.91 -20.18
N ALA A 40 -0.26 41.05 -19.52
CA ALA A 40 -0.44 41.20 -18.09
C ALA A 40 -1.94 41.10 -17.79
N ALA A 41 -2.39 39.93 -17.37
CA ALA A 41 -3.70 39.77 -16.74
C ALA A 41 -3.47 39.73 -15.24
N ALA A 42 -3.71 40.86 -14.58
CA ALA A 42 -3.95 40.92 -13.15
C ALA A 42 -5.25 40.16 -12.85
N MET A 43 -5.16 38.83 -12.72
CA MET A 43 -6.22 38.07 -12.07
C MET A 43 -6.04 38.25 -10.57
N VAL A 44 -6.94 39.04 -9.99
CA VAL A 44 -7.28 38.95 -8.57
C VAL A 44 -7.55 37.47 -8.31
N GLN A 45 -6.55 36.80 -7.72
CA GLN A 45 -6.68 35.44 -7.25
C GLN A 45 -7.50 35.50 -5.97
N LEU A 46 -8.79 35.87 -6.13
CA LEU A 46 -9.87 35.60 -5.20
C LEU A 46 -9.65 34.17 -4.75
N GLY A 47 -9.22 34.04 -3.50
CA GLY A 47 -8.78 32.78 -2.96
C GLY A 47 -9.85 31.74 -3.19
N SER A 48 -9.59 30.83 -4.12
CA SER A 48 -10.30 29.56 -4.30
C SER A 48 -10.05 28.63 -3.09
N ARG A 49 -9.94 29.19 -1.87
CA ARG A 49 -9.99 28.49 -0.60
C ARG A 49 -11.42 28.07 -0.25
N LEU A 50 -12.45 28.59 -0.91
CA LEU A 50 -13.85 28.33 -0.57
C LEU A 50 -14.50 27.15 -1.31
N LEU A 51 -13.82 26.47 -2.24
CA LEU A 51 -14.35 25.28 -2.93
C LEU A 51 -13.67 23.96 -2.52
N ARG A 52 -12.93 23.94 -1.40
CA ARG A 52 -12.39 22.69 -0.83
C ARG A 52 -13.38 21.97 0.10
N GLY A 53 -14.67 22.08 -0.18
CA GLY A 53 -15.69 21.13 0.28
C GLY A 53 -15.64 19.83 -0.51
N ARG A 54 -14.46 19.23 -0.76
CA ARG A 54 -14.39 17.90 -1.38
C ARG A 54 -15.09 16.90 -0.42
N GLY A 55 -15.66 15.78 -0.87
CA GLY A 55 -16.22 14.76 0.04
C GLY A 55 -15.18 14.04 0.92
N GLY A 56 -15.41 13.92 2.23
CA GLY A 56 -14.54 13.16 3.14
C GLY A 56 -15.23 11.89 3.61
N HIS A 57 -14.56 10.75 3.54
CA HIS A 57 -15.05 9.48 4.07
C HIS A 57 -14.53 9.24 5.49
N VAL A 58 -15.21 8.36 6.22
CA VAL A 58 -14.78 7.92 7.56
C VAL A 58 -13.70 6.85 7.40
N VAL A 59 -12.63 6.98 8.17
CA VAL A 59 -11.51 6.04 8.22
C VAL A 59 -11.31 5.60 9.66
N ILE A 60 -11.16 4.31 9.86
CA ILE A 60 -10.69 3.74 11.12
C ILE A 60 -9.15 3.70 11.06
N ARG A 61 -8.54 4.52 11.90
CA ARG A 61 -7.09 4.77 11.90
C ARG A 61 -6.54 4.86 13.31
N PHE A 62 -5.22 4.79 13.43
CA PHE A 62 -4.53 5.03 14.70
C PHE A 62 -4.21 6.51 14.86
N ALA A 63 -4.61 7.07 15.99
CA ALA A 63 -4.10 8.33 16.50
C ALA A 63 -2.94 8.03 17.45
N LEU A 64 -1.80 8.70 17.27
CA LEU A 64 -0.67 8.56 18.18
C LEU A 64 -0.93 9.44 19.41
N GLY A 65 -0.68 8.88 20.58
CA GLY A 65 -0.60 9.57 21.84
C GLY A 65 0.60 9.08 22.63
N GLY A 66 0.67 9.53 23.88
CA GLY A 66 1.79 9.25 24.77
C GLY A 66 2.89 10.30 24.67
N CYS A 67 4.05 9.95 25.23
CA CYS A 67 5.20 10.83 25.34
C CYS A 67 6.33 10.34 24.42
N THR A 68 7.40 11.12 24.31
CA THR A 68 8.64 10.68 23.66
C THR A 68 9.08 9.34 24.24
N ASN A 69 9.49 8.40 23.37
CA ASN A 69 9.87 7.02 23.73
C ASN A 69 8.78 6.16 24.40
N ARG A 70 7.56 6.67 24.58
CA ARG A 70 6.39 5.92 25.08
C ARG A 70 5.20 6.10 24.13
N PRO A 71 5.20 5.40 22.98
CA PRO A 71 4.09 5.47 22.03
C PRO A 71 2.85 4.75 22.57
N PHE A 72 1.69 5.40 22.48
CA PHE A 72 0.40 4.80 22.79
C PHE A 72 -0.58 5.09 21.65
N PHE A 73 -1.19 4.06 21.07
CA PHE A 73 -2.09 4.24 19.94
C PHE A 73 -3.55 4.15 20.36
N ARG A 74 -4.36 5.13 19.95
CA ARG A 74 -5.83 5.08 20.07
C ARG A 74 -6.43 4.70 18.74
N ILE A 75 -7.34 3.73 18.75
CA ILE A 75 -8.07 3.32 17.55
C ILE A 75 -9.29 4.21 17.45
N VAL A 76 -9.36 5.01 16.40
CA VAL A 76 -10.38 6.05 16.25
C VAL A 76 -11.06 5.98 14.89
N ALA A 77 -12.36 6.23 14.89
CA ALA A 77 -13.11 6.56 13.68
C ALA A 77 -13.01 8.08 13.46
N ALA A 78 -12.39 8.50 12.37
CA ALA A 78 -12.20 9.91 12.05
C ALA A 78 -12.40 10.17 10.55
N ASN A 79 -12.72 11.41 10.19
CA ASN A 79 -12.76 11.79 8.79
C ASN A 79 -11.34 11.83 8.22
N SER A 80 -11.14 11.26 7.02
CA SER A 80 -9.84 11.13 6.34
C SER A 80 -8.99 12.40 6.34
N ARG A 81 -9.63 13.57 6.21
CA ARG A 81 -8.94 14.87 6.11
C ARG A 81 -8.49 15.48 7.41
N ARG A 82 -9.00 14.98 8.53
CA ARG A 82 -8.65 15.53 9.82
C ARG A 82 -7.20 15.17 10.13
N PRO A 83 -6.45 16.03 10.83
CA PRO A 83 -5.08 15.72 11.27
C PRO A 83 -5.09 14.45 12.12
N ARG A 84 -3.97 13.72 12.15
CA ARG A 84 -3.85 12.40 12.77
C ARG A 84 -4.40 12.37 14.20
N ASP A 85 -3.98 13.33 15.01
CA ASP A 85 -4.25 13.40 16.45
C ASP A 85 -5.31 14.47 16.81
N GLY A 86 -6.09 14.92 15.83
CA GLY A 86 -7.15 15.90 16.03
C GLY A 86 -8.49 15.30 16.49
N ARG A 87 -9.56 16.09 16.31
CA ARG A 87 -10.93 15.66 16.62
C ARG A 87 -11.34 14.43 15.81
N TYR A 88 -11.72 13.37 16.52
CA TYR A 88 -12.32 12.15 15.98
C TYR A 88 -13.84 12.13 16.23
N LEU A 89 -14.54 11.19 15.58
CA LEU A 89 -15.98 10.97 15.77
C LEU A 89 -16.21 10.13 17.02
N GLU A 90 -15.47 9.03 17.13
CA GLU A 90 -15.57 8.06 18.22
C GLU A 90 -14.25 7.32 18.43
N GLN A 91 -13.96 6.95 19.67
CA GLN A 91 -12.86 6.06 20.02
C GLN A 91 -13.36 4.61 20.09
N LEU A 92 -12.77 3.74 19.27
CA LEU A 92 -13.15 2.33 19.17
C LEU A 92 -12.26 1.42 20.02
N GLY A 93 -11.10 1.91 20.47
CA GLY A 93 -10.15 1.10 21.22
C GLY A 93 -8.81 1.76 21.48
N CYS A 94 -7.87 0.94 21.93
CA CYS A 94 -6.49 1.30 22.23
C CYS A 94 -5.52 0.15 21.90
N LEU A 95 -4.25 0.49 21.68
CA LEU A 95 -3.16 -0.44 21.44
C LEU A 95 -1.90 0.09 22.15
N ASP A 96 -1.38 -0.70 23.09
CA ASP A 96 -0.04 -0.50 23.63
C ASP A 96 0.95 -1.38 22.85
N PRO A 97 1.87 -0.78 22.06
CA PRO A 97 2.88 -1.54 21.34
C PRO A 97 3.98 -2.08 22.26
N LEU A 98 4.17 -1.49 23.45
CA LEU A 98 5.17 -1.92 24.41
C LEU A 98 4.62 -3.08 25.23
N PRO A 99 5.44 -4.13 25.45
CA PRO A 99 5.04 -5.23 26.28
C PRO A 99 4.89 -4.77 27.74
N ASN A 100 3.88 -5.30 28.43
CA ASN A 100 3.75 -5.12 29.87
C ASN A 100 4.78 -6.00 30.63
N ALA A 101 4.77 -5.97 31.96
CA ALA A 101 5.61 -6.83 32.81
C ALA A 101 5.49 -8.33 32.47
N TYR A 102 4.34 -8.76 31.95
CA TYR A 102 4.08 -10.14 31.52
C TYR A 102 4.55 -10.44 30.08
N GLY A 103 5.16 -9.50 29.36
CA GLY A 103 5.61 -9.69 27.99
C GLY A 103 4.52 -9.57 26.91
N GLU A 104 3.27 -9.28 27.32
CA GLU A 104 2.12 -9.21 26.43
C GLU A 104 1.88 -7.80 25.89
N LYS A 105 1.38 -7.71 24.65
CA LYS A 105 0.92 -6.45 24.04
C LYS A 105 -0.58 -6.34 24.19
N VAL A 106 -1.03 -5.28 24.84
CA VAL A 106 -2.45 -5.10 25.17
C VAL A 106 -3.14 -4.32 24.06
N ALA A 107 -4.24 -4.88 23.55
CA ALA A 107 -5.12 -4.23 22.59
C ALA A 107 -6.58 -4.32 23.07
N GLY A 108 -7.22 -3.17 23.30
CA GLY A 108 -8.64 -3.09 23.61
C GLY A 108 -9.43 -2.73 22.36
N LEU A 109 -10.43 -3.54 21.99
CA LEU A 109 -11.27 -3.35 20.81
C LEU A 109 -12.75 -3.42 21.17
N ASN A 110 -13.51 -2.39 20.81
CA ASN A 110 -14.97 -2.43 20.86
C ASN A 110 -15.53 -3.01 19.55
N LEU A 111 -15.85 -4.31 19.58
CA LEU A 111 -16.31 -5.05 18.40
C LEU A 111 -17.68 -4.57 17.87
N GLU A 112 -18.59 -4.17 18.76
CA GLU A 112 -19.93 -3.72 18.38
C GLU A 112 -19.86 -2.43 17.55
N ARG A 113 -19.09 -1.45 18.03
CA ARG A 113 -18.92 -0.17 17.35
C ARG A 113 -18.11 -0.34 16.07
N LEU A 114 -17.12 -1.23 16.04
CA LEU A 114 -16.41 -1.56 14.81
C LEU A 114 -17.34 -2.09 13.72
N ARG A 115 -18.24 -3.04 14.05
CA ARG A 115 -19.23 -3.58 13.11
C ARG A 115 -20.13 -2.49 12.55
N TYR A 116 -20.63 -1.59 13.41
CA TYR A 116 -21.44 -0.46 12.99
C TYR A 116 -20.71 0.41 11.96
N TRP A 117 -19.48 0.83 12.25
CA TRP A 117 -18.72 1.71 11.35
C TRP A 117 -18.36 1.03 10.02
N LEU A 118 -18.07 -0.27 10.04
CA LEU A 118 -17.87 -1.04 8.81
C LEU A 118 -19.16 -1.11 7.97
N GLY A 119 -20.33 -1.27 8.60
CA GLY A 119 -21.63 -1.20 7.94
C GLY A 119 -21.93 0.18 7.33
N CYS A 120 -21.46 1.26 7.96
CA CYS A 120 -21.54 2.62 7.42
C CYS A 120 -20.57 2.91 6.26
N GLY A 121 -19.74 1.94 5.86
CA GLY A 121 -18.74 2.11 4.79
C GLY A 121 -17.46 2.82 5.24
N ALA A 122 -17.11 2.75 6.52
CA ALA A 122 -15.82 3.24 6.99
C ALA A 122 -14.67 2.43 6.37
N GLN A 123 -13.66 3.15 5.87
CA GLN A 123 -12.46 2.54 5.31
C GLN A 123 -11.49 2.17 6.43
N LEU A 124 -10.81 1.04 6.31
CA LEU A 124 -9.76 0.63 7.23
C LEU A 124 -8.40 1.14 6.76
N SER A 125 -7.49 1.35 7.71
CA SER A 125 -6.08 1.59 7.40
C SER A 125 -5.31 0.27 7.42
N ARG A 126 -4.25 0.13 6.61
CA ARG A 126 -3.39 -1.07 6.57
C ARG A 126 -2.98 -1.64 7.94
N PRO A 127 -2.51 -0.83 8.92
CA PRO A 127 -2.18 -1.37 10.24
C PRO A 127 -3.43 -1.85 11.01
N ALA A 128 -4.59 -1.24 10.79
CA ALA A 128 -5.83 -1.63 11.46
C ALA A 128 -6.34 -2.96 10.90
N GLU A 129 -6.26 -3.16 9.58
CA GLU A 129 -6.54 -4.43 8.92
C GLU A 129 -5.66 -5.55 9.48
N LYS A 130 -4.35 -5.29 9.66
CA LYS A 130 -3.44 -6.27 10.26
C LYS A 130 -3.82 -6.60 11.70
N LEU A 131 -4.16 -5.60 12.52
CA LEU A 131 -4.57 -5.81 13.91
C LEU A 131 -5.86 -6.64 13.99
N LEU A 132 -6.87 -6.30 13.18
CA LEU A 132 -8.13 -7.05 13.13
C LEU A 132 -7.96 -8.45 12.56
N GLY A 133 -7.01 -8.66 11.65
CA GLY A 133 -6.61 -9.97 11.16
C GLY A 133 -5.98 -10.85 12.24
N LEU A 134 -5.14 -10.26 13.10
CA LEU A 134 -4.56 -10.97 14.26
C LEU A 134 -5.60 -11.26 15.34
N ALA A 135 -6.60 -10.40 15.50
CA ALA A 135 -7.70 -10.60 16.43
C ALA A 135 -8.74 -11.64 15.96
N GLY A 136 -8.61 -12.17 14.73
CA GLY A 136 -9.55 -13.12 14.15
C GLY A 136 -10.88 -12.50 13.70
N PHE A 137 -10.98 -11.18 13.63
CA PHE A 137 -12.18 -10.48 13.17
C PHE A 137 -12.23 -10.38 11.63
N LEU A 138 -11.08 -10.19 10.99
CA LEU A 138 -10.89 -10.19 9.54
C LEU A 138 -9.94 -11.33 9.15
N PRO A 139 -9.90 -11.74 7.86
CA PRO A 139 -8.85 -12.62 7.39
C PRO A 139 -7.46 -11.95 7.54
N LEU A 140 -6.42 -12.78 7.64
CA LEU A 140 -5.06 -12.28 7.73
C LEU A 140 -4.68 -11.50 6.45
N HIS A 141 -4.22 -10.26 6.62
CA HIS A 141 -3.83 -9.41 5.50
C HIS A 141 -2.71 -10.09 4.67
N PRO A 142 -2.76 -10.06 3.32
CA PRO A 142 -1.84 -10.80 2.44
C PRO A 142 -0.36 -10.46 2.71
N MET A 143 -0.07 -9.17 2.94
CA MET A 143 1.29 -8.71 3.24
C MET A 143 1.85 -9.29 4.55
N THR A 144 1.02 -9.72 5.49
CA THR A 144 1.50 -10.36 6.73
C THR A 144 2.07 -11.74 6.42
N VAL A 145 1.42 -12.50 5.52
CA VAL A 145 1.90 -13.80 5.04
C VAL A 145 3.20 -13.62 4.24
N THR A 146 3.19 -12.73 3.26
CA THR A 146 4.38 -12.46 2.43
C THR A 146 5.56 -11.93 3.26
N ALA A 147 5.31 -11.09 4.27
CA ALA A 147 6.36 -10.61 5.16
C ALA A 147 6.97 -11.73 6.01
N ALA A 148 6.15 -12.68 6.49
CA ALA A 148 6.63 -13.85 7.22
C ALA A 148 7.50 -14.74 6.33
N GLU A 149 7.11 -14.97 5.07
CA GLU A 149 7.93 -15.72 4.10
C GLU A 149 9.27 -15.03 3.82
N ARG A 150 9.26 -13.72 3.60
CA ARG A 150 10.48 -12.93 3.40
C ARG A 150 11.41 -13.02 4.62
N LEU A 151 10.87 -12.96 5.83
CA LEU A 151 11.65 -13.12 7.06
C LEU A 151 12.27 -14.52 7.17
N ARG A 152 11.52 -15.58 6.82
CA ARG A 152 12.03 -16.96 6.79
C ARG A 152 13.20 -17.10 5.81
N ARG A 153 13.06 -16.59 4.59
CA ARG A 153 14.15 -16.60 3.59
C ARG A 153 15.39 -15.82 4.06
N ARG A 154 15.18 -14.64 4.67
CA ARG A 154 16.29 -13.84 5.18
C ARG A 154 17.06 -14.56 6.28
N ARG A 155 16.34 -15.17 7.24
CA ARG A 155 16.97 -15.98 8.31
C ARG A 155 17.75 -17.18 7.76
N GLN A 156 17.26 -17.82 6.69
CA GLN A 156 17.97 -18.93 6.05
C GLN A 156 19.29 -18.48 5.41
N LEU A 157 19.32 -17.31 4.75
CA LEU A 157 20.55 -16.74 4.19
C LEU A 157 21.53 -16.32 5.29
N GLU A 158 21.04 -15.70 6.37
CA GLU A 158 21.86 -15.35 7.55
C GLU A 158 22.43 -16.60 8.24
N GLN A 159 21.69 -17.71 8.20
CA GLN A 159 22.08 -19.03 8.73
C GLN A 159 22.92 -19.86 7.74
N GLN A 160 23.25 -19.32 6.56
CA GLN A 160 24.30 -19.83 5.69
C GLN A 160 25.59 -19.01 5.89
N PRO A 161 26.20 -18.95 7.09
CA PRO A 161 27.57 -18.51 7.17
C PRO A 161 28.43 -19.62 6.54
N GLU A 162 29.19 -19.28 5.50
CA GLU A 162 30.49 -19.90 5.19
C GLU A 162 30.57 -21.43 5.26
N ALA A 163 29.61 -22.16 4.66
CA ALA A 163 29.85 -23.56 4.31
C ALA A 163 30.88 -23.62 3.16
N ALA A 164 32.15 -23.58 3.56
CA ALA A 164 33.38 -23.93 2.85
C ALA A 164 33.84 -23.04 1.68
N PRO A 165 34.92 -22.24 1.85
CA PRO A 165 36.05 -22.42 0.96
C PRO A 165 36.69 -23.78 1.29
N ALA A 166 36.32 -24.82 0.55
CA ALA A 166 37.04 -26.09 0.58
C ALA A 166 38.43 -25.86 -0.02
N ASP A 167 39.44 -25.83 0.84
CA ASP A 167 40.79 -26.36 0.65
C ASP A 167 41.24 -26.52 -0.82
N GLY A 168 41.84 -25.46 -1.36
CA GLY A 168 42.76 -25.53 -2.49
C GLY A 168 44.19 -25.82 -2.03
N SER A 169 44.40 -26.80 -1.14
CA SER A 169 45.72 -27.32 -0.78
C SER A 169 45.81 -28.79 -1.21
N ALA A 170 46.11 -28.99 -2.49
CA ALA A 170 46.56 -30.26 -3.03
C ALA A 170 47.83 -30.00 -3.86
N GLU A 171 48.94 -29.73 -3.17
CA GLU A 171 50.28 -29.93 -3.72
C GLU A 171 50.65 -31.39 -3.43
N PRO A 172 50.76 -32.27 -4.44
CA PRO A 172 51.17 -33.65 -4.24
C PRO A 172 52.66 -33.69 -3.89
N GLY A 173 52.98 -34.12 -2.67
CA GLY A 173 54.35 -34.40 -2.25
C GLY A 173 54.98 -35.47 -3.15
N THR A 174 55.92 -35.06 -3.99
CA THR A 174 56.78 -35.98 -4.75
C THR A 174 57.79 -36.64 -3.82
N GLY A 175 57.88 -37.96 -3.95
CA GLY A 175 58.59 -38.88 -3.09
C GLY A 175 60.08 -38.62 -2.92
N THR A 176 60.56 -39.10 -1.79
CA THR A 176 61.94 -39.26 -1.38
C THR A 176 62.71 -40.16 -2.35
N ASP A 177 63.84 -39.69 -2.88
CA ASP A 177 64.83 -40.56 -3.52
C ASP A 177 65.82 -41.10 -2.46
N PRO A 178 66.14 -42.41 -2.44
CA PRO A 178 67.22 -42.96 -1.63
C PRO A 178 68.44 -43.28 -2.51
N ALA A 179 69.60 -42.68 -2.20
CA ALA A 179 70.92 -43.18 -2.59
C ALA A 179 71.96 -42.47 -1.68
N ALA A 180 72.57 -43.18 -0.73
CA ALA A 180 73.73 -44.07 -0.90
C ALA A 180 75.00 -43.29 -1.25
#